data_AF-A0A962V7J3-F1
#
_entry.id   AF-A0A962V7J3-F1
#
_cell.length_a   1.000
_cell.length_b   1.000
_cell.length_c   1.000
_cell.angle_alpha   90.00
_cell.angle_beta   90.00
_cell.angle_gamma   90.00
#
_symmetry.space_group_name_H-M   'P 1'
#
loop_
_entity.id
_entity.type
_entity.pdbx_description
1 polymer ?
#
loop_
_entity_poly.entity_id
_entity_poly.type
_entity_poly.pdbx_seq_one_letter_code
_entity_poly.pdbx_strand_id
1 'polypeptide(L)'
;SGAAELASNSQHISWQRLDIISVRGGRDDRRGTVEFKAWYQQDGELQVLHERSRFVRSGGQWLYTDGALDPVQHRPAEVAAKVGRNAPCPCGSGKKYKHCCG
;
A
#
# COMPACT_ATOMS: atom_id res chain seq x y z
N SER A 1 14.76 19.92 -34.89
CA SER A 1 14.27 18.53 -35.00
C SER A 1 14.93 17.69 -33.91
N GLY A 2 14.11 17.08 -33.06
CA GLY A 2 14.37 15.82 -32.35
C GLY A 2 15.56 15.72 -31.40
N ALA A 3 15.44 16.26 -30.17
CA ALA A 3 16.12 15.68 -28.99
C ALA A 3 15.55 16.21 -27.64
N ALA A 4 14.33 16.73 -27.62
CA ALA A 4 13.70 17.28 -26.41
C ALA A 4 12.82 16.27 -25.67
N GLU A 5 12.92 14.97 -25.96
CA GLU A 5 11.78 14.08 -25.74
C GLU A 5 12.16 12.70 -25.19
N LEU A 6 12.82 12.63 -24.03
CA LEU A 6 12.96 11.36 -23.29
C LEU A 6 12.89 11.51 -21.75
N ALA A 7 12.63 12.70 -21.23
CA ALA A 7 12.59 12.94 -19.78
C ALA A 7 11.16 13.31 -19.32
N SER A 8 10.19 12.40 -19.44
CA SER A 8 8.93 12.47 -18.67
C SER A 8 8.09 11.19 -18.78
N ASN A 9 8.63 10.03 -18.45
CA ASN A 9 7.83 8.81 -18.25
C ASN A 9 7.81 8.35 -16.78
N SER A 10 8.08 9.27 -15.86
CA SER A 10 8.18 8.98 -14.44
C SER A 10 6.79 8.74 -13.86
N GLN A 11 6.38 7.48 -13.80
CA GLN A 11 5.28 7.00 -12.95
C GLN A 11 5.63 7.28 -11.48
N HIS A 12 5.46 8.53 -11.03
CA HIS A 12 5.75 8.91 -9.66
C HIS A 12 4.71 8.29 -8.72
N ILE A 13 5.14 7.23 -8.02
CA ILE A 13 4.38 6.63 -6.93
C ILE A 13 4.59 7.48 -5.67
N SER A 14 3.52 8.07 -5.14
CA SER A 14 3.54 8.76 -3.84
C SER A 14 2.96 7.85 -2.76
N TRP A 15 3.80 7.37 -1.84
CA TRP A 15 3.36 6.55 -0.71
C TRP A 15 2.64 7.40 0.34
N GLN A 16 1.44 6.97 0.75
CA GLN A 16 0.58 7.76 1.63
C GLN A 16 0.49 7.17 3.04
N ARG A 17 0.30 5.85 3.14
CA ARG A 17 0.01 5.17 4.41
C ARG A 17 0.35 3.69 4.34
N LEU A 18 0.77 3.13 5.48
CA LEU A 18 0.93 1.70 5.69
C LEU A 18 0.03 1.25 6.85
N ASP A 19 -0.92 0.36 6.56
CA ASP A 19 -1.74 -0.29 7.58
C ASP A 19 -1.23 -1.71 7.80
N ILE A 20 -0.82 -2.04 9.02
CA ILE A 20 -0.48 -3.41 9.39
C ILE A 20 -1.76 -4.12 9.85
N ILE A 21 -2.13 -5.21 9.16
CA ILE A 21 -3.33 -5.98 9.42
C ILE A 21 -3.05 -7.10 10.41
N SER A 22 -1.98 -7.87 10.18
CA SER A 22 -1.59 -8.96 11.06
C SER A 22 -0.08 -9.18 11.07
N VAL A 23 0.43 -9.61 12.21
CA VAL A 23 1.83 -9.99 12.41
C VAL A 23 1.88 -11.35 13.07
N ARG A 24 2.74 -12.24 12.56
CA ARG A 24 3.12 -13.50 13.22
C ARG A 24 4.64 -13.61 13.23
N GLY A 25 5.19 -14.18 14.30
CA GLY A 25 6.63 -14.23 14.53
C GLY A 25 7.02 -13.32 15.69
N GLY A 26 7.50 -13.92 16.78
CA GLY A 26 8.00 -13.27 17.97
C GLY A 26 9.53 -13.32 18.06
N ARG A 27 10.06 -12.91 19.23
CA ARG A 27 11.51 -12.78 19.48
C ARG A 27 12.27 -14.08 19.22
N ASP A 28 11.68 -15.23 19.46
CA ASP A 28 12.39 -16.52 19.38
C ASP A 28 12.05 -17.31 18.10
N ASP A 29 11.16 -16.76 17.26
CA ASP A 29 10.77 -17.40 16.02
C ASP A 29 11.83 -17.24 14.93
N ARG A 30 11.94 -18.26 14.08
CA ARG A 30 12.80 -18.26 12.89
C ARG A 30 12.06 -17.90 11.61
N ARG A 31 10.73 -17.81 11.66
CA ARG A 31 9.85 -17.48 10.55
C ARG A 31 8.79 -16.48 11.02
N GLY A 32 8.44 -15.54 10.17
CA GLY A 32 7.45 -14.52 10.48
C GLY A 32 6.63 -14.18 9.24
N THR A 33 5.44 -13.62 9.46
CA THR A 33 4.59 -13.12 8.39
C THR A 33 4.02 -11.77 8.78
N VAL A 34 3.95 -10.84 7.83
CA VAL A 34 3.28 -9.55 7.99
C VAL A 34 2.27 -9.40 6.87
N GLU A 35 1.02 -9.19 7.23
CA GLU A 35 -0.04 -8.79 6.30
C GLU A 35 -0.29 -7.29 6.44
N PHE A 36 -0.32 -6.58 5.32
CA PHE A 36 -0.45 -5.12 5.32
C PHE A 36 -1.17 -4.60 4.08
N LYS A 37 -1.62 -3.34 4.19
CA LYS A 37 -2.08 -2.52 3.08
C LYS A 37 -1.17 -1.30 2.94
N ALA A 38 -0.52 -1.16 1.80
CA ALA A 38 0.27 0.01 1.43
C ALA A 38 -0.53 0.87 0.45
N TRP A 39 -0.91 2.07 0.89
CA TRP A 39 -1.68 3.03 0.11
C TRP A 39 -0.73 3.97 -0.63
N TYR A 40 -0.94 4.14 -1.92
CA TYR A 40 -0.11 5.00 -2.77
C TYR A 40 -0.97 5.76 -3.78
N GLN A 41 -0.51 6.92 -4.25
CA GLN A 41 -1.07 7.59 -5.40
C GLN A 41 -0.20 7.35 -6.63
N GLN A 42 -0.85 7.02 -7.74
CA GLN A 42 -0.23 6.90 -9.06
C GLN A 42 -1.23 7.42 -10.10
N ASP A 43 -0.75 8.26 -11.01
CA ASP A 43 -1.55 8.84 -12.10
C ASP A 43 -2.83 9.57 -11.62
N GLY A 44 -2.73 10.21 -10.44
CA GLY A 44 -3.86 10.90 -9.78
C GLY A 44 -4.87 9.97 -9.11
N GLU A 45 -4.73 8.66 -9.26
CA GLU A 45 -5.55 7.67 -8.59
C GLU A 45 -4.90 7.20 -7.29
N LEU A 46 -5.69 7.09 -6.23
CA LEU A 46 -5.28 6.33 -5.07
C LEU A 46 -5.27 4.83 -5.46
N GLN A 47 -4.35 4.07 -4.90
CA GLN A 47 -4.25 2.63 -5.08
C GLN A 47 -3.86 2.01 -3.74
N VAL A 48 -4.11 0.72 -3.58
CA VAL A 48 -3.71 -0.03 -2.38
C VAL A 48 -3.14 -1.37 -2.78
N LEU A 49 -1.92 -1.62 -2.32
CA LEU A 49 -1.30 -2.93 -2.37
C LEU A 49 -1.64 -3.65 -1.07
N HIS A 50 -2.40 -4.74 -1.16
CA HIS A 50 -2.65 -5.64 -0.02
C HIS A 50 -1.79 -6.89 -0.22
N GLU A 51 -0.84 -7.10 0.69
CA GLU A 51 0.10 -8.22 0.62
C GLU A 51 0.23 -8.91 1.97
N ARG A 52 0.53 -10.21 1.92
CA ARG A 52 1.09 -10.97 3.03
C ARG A 52 2.51 -11.42 2.72
N SER A 53 3.49 -10.74 3.30
CA SER A 53 4.91 -11.08 3.20
C SER A 53 5.33 -12.13 4.22
N ARG A 54 6.32 -12.93 3.86
CA ARG A 54 6.99 -13.92 4.72
C ARG A 54 8.45 -13.52 4.92
N PHE A 55 8.94 -13.86 6.11
CA PHE A 55 10.29 -13.52 6.56
C PHE A 55 10.92 -14.73 7.23
N VAL A 56 12.24 -14.82 7.14
CA VAL A 56 13.08 -15.75 7.91
C VAL A 56 14.06 -14.98 8.77
N ARG A 57 14.39 -15.52 9.95
CA ARG A 57 15.40 -14.93 10.83
C ARG A 57 16.72 -15.67 10.67
N SER A 58 17.76 -14.97 10.26
CA SER A 58 19.13 -15.49 10.13
C SER A 58 20.12 -14.53 10.76
N GLY A 59 21.08 -15.04 11.53
CA GLY A 59 22.04 -14.18 12.24
C GLY A 59 21.40 -13.15 13.19
N GLY A 60 20.20 -13.43 13.70
CA GLY A 60 19.44 -12.49 14.53
C GLY A 60 18.65 -11.41 13.76
N GLN A 61 18.75 -11.37 12.43
CA GLN A 61 18.08 -10.39 11.56
C GLN A 61 16.93 -11.02 10.78
N TRP A 62 15.84 -10.28 10.60
CA TRP A 62 14.72 -10.68 9.75
C TRP A 62 15.02 -10.34 8.29
N LEU A 63 14.86 -11.33 7.41
CA LEU A 63 15.06 -11.22 5.97
C LEU A 63 13.74 -11.53 5.27
N TYR A 64 13.35 -10.67 4.33
CA TYR A 64 12.22 -10.95 3.45
C TYR A 64 12.53 -12.17 2.58
N THR A 65 11.55 -13.05 2.39
CA THR A 65 11.67 -14.17 1.45
C THR A 65 10.81 -13.99 0.22
N ASP A 66 9.52 -13.76 0.45
CA ASP A 66 8.50 -13.71 -0.59
C ASP A 66 7.19 -13.15 -0.02
N GLY A 67 6.25 -12.88 -0.92
CA GLY A 67 4.95 -12.30 -0.60
C GLY A 67 3.84 -12.89 -1.44
N ALA A 68 2.64 -12.89 -0.89
CA ALA A 68 1.42 -13.17 -1.64
C ALA A 68 0.59 -11.90 -1.73
N LEU A 69 0.42 -11.37 -2.93
CA LEU A 69 -0.53 -10.30 -3.21
C LEU A 69 -1.94 -10.86 -3.07
N ASP A 70 -2.82 -10.12 -2.39
CA ASP A 70 -4.25 -10.40 -2.49
C ASP A 70 -4.69 -10.04 -3.92
N PRO A 71 -5.31 -10.97 -4.68
CA PRO A 71 -5.80 -10.69 -6.02
C PRO A 71 -6.90 -9.62 -6.02
N VAL A 72 -7.56 -9.38 -4.89
CA VAL A 72 -8.49 -8.27 -4.71
C VAL A 72 -7.71 -7.04 -4.24
N GLN A 73 -7.00 -6.41 -5.17
CA GLN A 73 -6.52 -5.03 -5.00
C GLN A 73 -7.76 -4.15 -4.92
N HIS A 74 -8.16 -3.76 -3.71
CA HIS A 74 -9.36 -2.95 -3.49
C HIS A 74 -9.18 -1.56 -4.10
N ARG A 75 -9.66 -1.35 -5.33
CA ARG A 75 -9.66 -0.02 -5.94
C ARG A 75 -10.35 0.96 -5.00
N PRO A 76 -9.82 2.19 -4.82
CA PRO A 76 -10.43 3.15 -3.91
C PRO A 76 -11.88 3.44 -4.26
N ALA A 77 -12.30 3.34 -5.53
CA ALA A 77 -13.69 3.51 -5.93
C ALA A 77 -14.62 2.48 -5.25
N GLU A 78 -14.21 1.22 -5.10
CA GLU A 78 -14.99 0.18 -4.39
C GLU A 78 -14.97 0.39 -2.88
N VAL A 79 -13.83 0.82 -2.33
CA VAL A 79 -13.73 1.22 -0.92
C VAL A 79 -14.59 2.45 -0.65
N ALA A 80 -14.57 3.43 -1.56
CA ALA A 80 -15.30 4.68 -1.53
C ALA A 80 -16.81 4.50 -1.64
N ALA A 81 -17.28 3.55 -2.47
CA ALA A 81 -18.69 3.22 -2.55
C ALA A 81 -19.26 2.77 -1.18
N LYS A 82 -18.39 2.25 -0.29
CA LYS A 82 -18.74 1.85 1.08
C LYS A 82 -18.43 2.94 2.12
N VAL A 83 -17.56 3.89 1.81
CA VAL A 83 -17.16 5.01 2.69
C VAL A 83 -18.09 6.20 2.44
N GLY A 84 -18.91 6.56 3.43
CA GLY A 84 -19.79 7.74 3.32
C GLY A 84 -19.01 9.04 3.05
N ARG A 85 -19.58 9.98 2.27
CA ARG A 85 -18.93 11.25 1.82
C ARG A 85 -18.23 12.05 2.92
N ASN A 86 -18.73 12.00 4.17
CA ASN A 86 -18.21 12.77 5.30
C ASN A 86 -17.24 11.98 6.19
N ALA A 87 -17.04 10.68 5.95
CA ALA A 87 -16.10 9.85 6.71
C ALA A 87 -14.65 10.26 6.40
N PRO A 88 -13.69 9.91 7.29
CA PRO A 88 -12.27 10.08 7.01
C PRO A 88 -11.89 9.43 5.68
N CYS A 89 -11.10 10.12 4.87
CA CYS A 89 -10.68 9.62 3.58
C CYS A 89 -9.79 8.37 3.77
N PRO A 90 -10.05 7.26 3.05
CA PRO A 90 -9.27 6.03 3.18
C PRO A 90 -7.83 6.18 2.68
N CYS A 91 -7.45 7.29 2.03
CA CYS A 91 -6.04 7.58 1.76
C CYS A 91 -5.23 7.95 3.01
N GLY A 92 -5.88 8.19 4.17
CA GLY A 92 -5.20 8.59 5.40
C GLY A 92 -4.82 10.07 5.48
N SER A 93 -5.29 10.92 4.56
CA SER A 93 -4.95 12.37 4.55
C SER A 93 -5.48 13.18 5.72
N GLY A 94 -6.30 12.59 6.60
CA GLY A 94 -7.02 13.29 7.67
C GLY A 94 -8.21 14.12 7.19
N LYS A 95 -8.41 14.28 5.87
CA LYS A 95 -9.56 15.00 5.29
C LYS A 95 -10.79 14.10 5.20
N LYS A 96 -11.98 14.70 5.13
CA LYS A 96 -13.22 13.98 4.77
C LYS A 96 -13.13 13.49 3.32
N TYR A 97 -13.74 12.35 3.00
CA TYR A 97 -13.67 11.74 1.67
C TYR A 97 -14.01 12.72 0.53
N LYS A 98 -15.12 13.46 0.67
CA LYS A 98 -15.58 14.49 -0.29
C LYS A 98 -14.64 15.69 -0.50
N HIS A 99 -13.62 15.86 0.34
CA HIS A 99 -12.63 16.94 0.23
C HIS A 99 -11.24 16.39 -0.10
N CYS A 100 -11.17 15.16 -0.61
CA CYS A 100 -9.92 14.49 -0.88
C CYS A 100 -9.99 13.61 -2.13
N CYS A 101 -10.56 12.40 -2.02
CA CYS A 101 -10.51 11.38 -3.08
C CYS A 101 -11.87 11.15 -3.76
N GLY A 102 -12.93 11.84 -3.33
CA GLY A 102 -14.28 11.74 -3.90
C GLY A 102 -14.92 13.07 -4.18
#